data_AF-A0A0P9ISA4-F1
#
_entry.id   AF-A0A0P9ISA4-F1
#
_cell.length_a   1.000
_cell.length_b   1.000
_cell.length_c   1.000
_cell.angle_alpha   90.00
_cell.angle_beta   90.00
_cell.angle_gamma   90.00
#
_symmetry.space_group_name_H-M   'P 1'
#
loop_
_entity.id
_entity.type
_entity.pdbx_description
1 polymer ?
#
loop_
_entity_poly.entity_id
_entity_poly.type
_entity_poly.pdbx_seq_one_letter_code
_entity_poly.pdbx_strand_id
1 'polypeptide(L)'
;MSDEKKERSFLATLDLKDGTKLGFSKITAGGGTLEKVEELCANSLLTQSIKIRFEPNDEGDYAMFFNGYATADKVSPKVSEYEAFKAAGNGNELMNVRSAEGPVPSNTGGTSGEYSEDGALLQANQITASQSPEPEPPIYLAVSDGGWVHKTKESGYAYLAGIADGGSSKFSIDRTDAQEVYLKSWRSKNFMQTYKRQDFPGGSWFAWMTDCDGTDALLKLTIIERYNADGSVKK
;
A
#
# COMPACT_ATOMS: atom_id res chain seq x y z
N MET A 1 3.61 -26.61 -3.04
CA MET A 1 2.26 -26.30 -3.54
C MET A 1 1.93 -27.21 -4.71
N SER A 2 0.78 -27.89 -4.69
CA SER A 2 0.22 -28.53 -5.88
C SER A 2 -0.40 -27.48 -6.80
N ASP A 3 -0.45 -27.76 -8.10
CA ASP A 3 -0.92 -26.77 -9.08
C ASP A 3 -2.41 -26.41 -8.88
N GLU A 4 -3.24 -27.38 -8.47
CA GLU A 4 -4.64 -27.17 -8.08
C GLU A 4 -4.83 -26.12 -6.96
N LYS A 5 -3.86 -25.95 -6.06
CA LYS A 5 -3.94 -24.95 -4.98
C LYS A 5 -3.67 -23.53 -5.50
N LYS A 6 -2.84 -23.37 -6.52
CA LYS A 6 -2.58 -22.06 -7.14
C LYS A 6 -3.83 -21.48 -7.80
N GLU A 7 -4.74 -22.33 -8.30
CA GLU A 7 -6.01 -21.87 -8.89
C GLU A 7 -6.95 -21.15 -7.93
N ARG A 8 -6.78 -21.43 -6.63
CA ARG A 8 -7.54 -20.82 -5.53
C ARG A 8 -6.79 -19.62 -4.92
N SER A 9 -5.56 -19.35 -5.34
CA SER A 9 -4.87 -18.10 -4.98
C SER A 9 -5.49 -16.91 -5.72
N PHE A 10 -5.43 -15.74 -5.10
CA PHE A 10 -5.87 -14.48 -5.72
C PHE A 10 -5.17 -13.26 -5.12
N LEU A 11 -5.17 -12.15 -5.84
CA LEU A 11 -4.75 -10.83 -5.35
C LEU A 11 -5.99 -9.99 -5.11
N ALA A 12 -6.11 -9.36 -3.95
CA ALA A 12 -7.20 -8.46 -3.63
C ALA A 12 -6.72 -7.15 -3.01
N THR A 13 -7.51 -6.09 -3.16
CA THR A 13 -7.45 -4.95 -2.24
C THR A 13 -8.27 -5.23 -1.00
N LEU A 14 -7.83 -4.68 0.14
CA LEU A 14 -8.48 -4.87 1.44
C LEU A 14 -8.62 -3.54 2.19
N ASP A 15 -9.85 -3.09 2.39
CA ASP A 15 -10.19 -1.91 3.21
C ASP A 15 -11.14 -2.33 4.35
N LEU A 16 -11.40 -1.45 5.33
CA LEU A 16 -12.61 -1.60 6.16
C LEU A 16 -13.87 -1.35 5.30
N LYS A 17 -15.02 -1.89 5.74
CA LYS A 17 -16.31 -1.74 5.06
C LYS A 17 -16.71 -0.28 4.80
N ASP A 18 -16.38 0.63 5.72
CA ASP A 18 -16.66 2.07 5.59
C ASP A 18 -15.76 2.79 4.55
N GLY A 19 -14.79 2.08 3.96
CA GLY A 19 -13.83 2.61 3.00
C GLY A 19 -12.51 3.09 3.63
N THR A 20 -12.36 2.99 4.96
CA THR A 20 -11.10 3.31 5.64
C THR A 20 -10.00 2.36 5.18
N LYS A 21 -8.89 2.93 4.72
CA LYS A 21 -7.77 2.15 4.17
C LYS A 21 -6.92 1.54 5.29
N LEU A 22 -6.33 0.38 4.99
CA LEU A 22 -5.38 -0.30 5.86
C LEU A 22 -3.94 -0.02 5.40
N GLY A 23 -3.01 0.10 6.35
CA GLY A 23 -1.59 0.26 6.02
C GLY A 23 -0.67 0.33 7.23
N PHE A 24 0.63 0.33 6.97
CA PHE A 24 1.69 0.27 7.98
C PHE A 24 2.13 1.66 8.45
N SER A 25 1.16 2.47 8.88
CA SER A 25 1.38 3.81 9.43
C SER A 25 0.28 4.25 10.37
N LYS A 26 0.65 4.80 11.53
CA LYS A 26 -0.27 5.46 12.48
C LYS A 26 -0.29 6.98 12.25
N ILE A 27 -1.32 7.65 12.76
CA ILE A 27 -1.37 9.12 12.81
C ILE A 27 -0.54 9.60 14.01
N THR A 28 0.27 10.65 13.83
CA THR A 28 1.05 11.25 14.92
C THR A 28 0.16 12.04 15.88
N ALA A 29 0.68 12.38 17.08
CA ALA A 29 -0.05 13.13 18.10
C ALA A 29 -0.72 14.44 17.60
N GLY A 30 -0.19 15.05 16.52
CA GLY A 30 -0.74 16.26 15.91
C GLY A 30 -1.90 16.04 14.92
N GLY A 31 -2.35 14.81 14.68
CA GLY A 31 -3.54 14.50 13.87
C GLY A 31 -3.40 14.64 12.34
N GLY A 32 -2.36 15.33 11.86
CA GLY A 32 -2.20 15.68 10.44
C GLY A 32 -1.05 14.99 9.69
N THR A 33 -0.24 14.15 10.34
CA THR A 33 0.90 13.46 9.70
C THR A 33 0.95 11.98 10.05
N LEU A 34 1.65 11.21 9.21
CA LEU A 34 1.79 9.76 9.33
C LEU A 34 3.21 9.35 9.75
N GLU A 35 3.29 8.40 10.67
CA GLU A 35 4.52 7.74 11.11
C GLU A 35 4.48 6.27 10.67
N LYS A 36 5.55 5.78 10.04
CA LYS A 36 5.65 4.37 9.62
C LYS A 36 5.78 3.46 10.86
N VAL A 37 5.10 2.32 10.81
CA VAL A 37 5.14 1.28 11.85
C VAL A 37 5.24 -0.11 11.19
N GLU A 38 5.39 -1.17 11.98
CA GLU A 38 5.43 -2.55 11.47
C GLU A 38 4.06 -3.23 11.56
N GLU A 39 3.24 -2.80 12.51
CA GLU A 39 1.87 -3.24 12.75
C GLU A 39 0.90 -2.60 11.73
N LEU A 40 -0.14 -3.35 11.38
CA LEU A 40 -1.18 -2.92 10.46
C LEU A 40 -2.18 -2.00 11.19
N CYS A 41 -2.49 -0.86 10.59
CA CYS A 41 -3.45 0.10 11.10
C CYS A 41 -4.59 0.32 10.09
N ALA A 42 -5.82 0.48 10.57
CA ALA A 42 -6.85 1.22 9.86
C ALA A 42 -6.65 2.71 10.09
N ASN A 43 -6.62 3.54 9.04
CA ASN A 43 -6.20 4.93 9.16
C ASN A 43 -6.93 5.84 8.16
N SER A 44 -7.58 6.89 8.68
CA SER A 44 -8.43 7.79 7.88
C SER A 44 -7.66 8.71 6.91
N LEU A 45 -6.34 8.85 7.07
CA LEU A 45 -5.51 9.68 6.19
C LEU A 45 -4.90 8.90 5.01
N LEU A 46 -5.02 7.57 5.02
CA LEU A 46 -4.53 6.74 3.92
C LEU A 46 -5.49 6.79 2.73
N THR A 47 -4.94 6.97 1.52
CA THR A 47 -5.70 7.10 0.26
C THR A 47 -5.52 5.91 -0.68
N GLN A 48 -4.65 4.96 -0.32
CA GLN A 48 -4.33 3.78 -1.11
C GLN A 48 -4.75 2.53 -0.35
N SER A 49 -5.52 1.65 -0.99
CA SER A 49 -5.80 0.32 -0.44
C SER A 49 -4.54 -0.55 -0.41
N ILE A 50 -4.36 -1.33 0.64
CA ILE A 50 -3.35 -2.38 0.69
C ILE A 50 -3.72 -3.49 -0.30
N LYS A 51 -2.73 -4.05 -1.02
CA LYS A 51 -2.90 -5.25 -1.85
C LYS A 51 -2.39 -6.46 -1.09
N ILE A 52 -3.25 -7.44 -0.89
CA ILE A 52 -2.91 -8.72 -0.25
C ILE A 52 -3.07 -9.85 -1.26
N ARG A 53 -2.02 -10.64 -1.45
CA ARG A 53 -2.11 -11.93 -2.14
C ARG A 53 -2.47 -13.00 -1.11
N PHE A 54 -3.51 -13.75 -1.41
CA PHE A 54 -3.99 -14.87 -0.60
C PHE A 54 -3.53 -16.15 -1.29
N GLU A 55 -2.80 -17.01 -0.56
CA GLU A 55 -2.39 -18.35 -1.02
C GLU A 55 -2.96 -19.40 -0.08
N PRO A 56 -3.75 -20.38 -0.56
CA PRO A 56 -4.41 -21.36 0.29
C PRO A 56 -3.42 -22.38 0.83
N ASN A 57 -3.58 -22.75 2.09
CA ASN A 57 -2.90 -23.86 2.72
C ASN A 57 -3.68 -25.19 2.52
N ASP A 58 -3.18 -26.25 3.13
CA ASP A 58 -3.76 -27.60 3.08
C ASP A 58 -5.04 -27.75 3.92
N GLU A 59 -5.29 -26.82 4.85
CA GLU A 59 -6.43 -26.83 5.79
C GLU A 59 -7.62 -25.98 5.30
N GLY A 60 -7.43 -25.19 4.23
CA GLY A 60 -8.46 -24.32 3.63
C GLY A 60 -8.40 -22.85 4.07
N ASP A 61 -7.46 -22.49 4.95
CA ASP A 61 -7.14 -21.10 5.26
C ASP A 61 -6.14 -20.52 4.26
N TYR A 62 -5.96 -19.20 4.26
CA TYR A 62 -5.03 -18.50 3.37
C TYR A 62 -3.86 -17.89 4.13
N ALA A 63 -2.64 -18.19 3.70
CA ALA A 63 -1.48 -17.37 4.03
C ALA A 63 -1.59 -16.02 3.30
N MET A 64 -1.45 -14.93 4.06
CA MET A 64 -1.61 -13.56 3.57
C MET A 64 -0.26 -12.88 3.32
N PHE A 65 -0.07 -12.37 2.09
CA PHE A 65 1.16 -11.72 1.65
C PHE A 65 0.90 -10.27 1.29
N PHE A 66 1.63 -9.33 1.90
CA PHE A 66 1.62 -7.93 1.50
C PHE A 66 2.30 -7.76 0.14
N ASN A 67 1.53 -7.29 -0.84
CA ASN A 67 1.98 -7.12 -2.23
C ASN A 67 1.98 -5.63 -2.64
N GLY A 68 2.31 -4.74 -1.70
CA GLY A 68 2.31 -3.30 -1.90
C GLY A 68 0.93 -2.65 -1.78
N TYR A 69 0.81 -1.44 -2.32
CA TYR A 69 -0.43 -0.65 -2.31
C TYR A 69 -1.02 -0.55 -3.73
N ALA A 70 -2.34 -0.36 -3.83
CA ALA A 70 -2.99 0.00 -5.07
C ALA A 70 -2.61 1.42 -5.49
N THR A 71 -2.83 1.79 -6.76
CA THR A 71 -2.80 3.21 -7.14
C THR A 71 -3.82 3.97 -6.30
N ALA A 72 -3.46 5.17 -5.82
CA ALA A 72 -4.38 5.99 -5.04
C ALA A 72 -5.71 6.17 -5.81
N ASP A 73 -6.82 6.03 -5.08
CA ASP A 73 -8.12 6.37 -5.63
C ASP A 73 -8.06 7.82 -6.11
N LYS A 74 -8.58 8.09 -7.32
CA LYS A 74 -8.69 9.46 -7.86
C LYS A 74 -9.80 10.20 -7.12
N VAL A 75 -9.59 10.46 -5.83
CA VAL A 75 -10.46 11.28 -5.01
C VAL A 75 -10.29 12.72 -5.47
N SER A 76 -11.22 13.21 -6.30
CA SER A 76 -11.41 14.65 -6.46
C SER A 76 -11.59 15.23 -5.06
N PRO A 77 -10.72 16.16 -4.59
CA PRO A 77 -10.83 16.67 -3.24
C PRO A 77 -12.18 17.35 -3.08
N LYS A 78 -13.05 16.75 -2.24
CA LYS A 78 -14.16 17.49 -1.65
C LYS A 78 -13.54 18.53 -0.73
N VAL A 79 -13.35 19.72 -1.26
CA VAL A 79 -13.07 20.92 -0.46
C VAL A 79 -14.18 20.98 0.58
N SER A 80 -13.83 20.76 1.85
CA SER A 80 -14.78 20.98 2.93
C SER A 80 -15.13 22.47 2.95
N GLU A 81 -16.42 22.80 3.11
CA GLU A 81 -16.92 24.18 3.02
C GLU A 81 -16.46 25.10 4.18
N TYR A 82 -15.39 24.72 4.89
CA TYR A 82 -14.79 25.46 5.99
C TYR A 82 -13.79 26.55 5.55
N GLU A 83 -13.32 26.56 4.30
CA GLU A 83 -12.45 27.64 3.78
C GLU A 83 -13.20 28.78 3.07
N ALA A 84 -14.50 28.61 2.78
CA ALA A 84 -15.30 29.59 2.03
C ALA A 84 -15.57 30.91 2.78
N PHE A 85 -15.33 30.98 4.10
CA PHE A 85 -15.67 32.13 4.96
C PHE A 85 -14.49 33.04 5.36
N LYS A 86 -13.33 32.95 4.68
CA LYS A 86 -12.22 33.91 4.87
C LYS A 86 -11.83 34.74 3.63
N ALA A 87 -12.53 34.57 2.51
CA ALA A 87 -12.24 35.28 1.25
C ALA A 87 -13.17 36.49 0.97
N ALA A 88 -13.82 37.05 1.99
CA ALA A 88 -14.73 38.19 1.84
C ALA A 88 -14.50 39.24 2.94
N GLY A 89 -13.63 40.24 2.68
CA GLY A 89 -13.43 41.37 3.60
C GLY A 89 -12.22 42.27 3.32
N ASN A 90 -12.36 43.18 2.35
CA ASN A 90 -11.53 44.39 2.10
C ASN A 90 -10.04 44.18 1.74
N GLY A 91 -9.38 44.97 0.89
CA GLY A 91 -9.82 46.10 0.04
C GLY A 91 -8.74 47.19 -0.09
N ASN A 92 -8.09 47.29 -1.26
CA ASN A 92 -6.96 48.20 -1.62
C ASN A 92 -5.63 47.96 -0.85
N GLU A 93 -4.43 48.27 -1.36
CA GLU A 93 -4.02 49.17 -2.47
C GLU A 93 -3.11 48.52 -3.54
N LEU A 94 -3.10 49.14 -4.74
CA LEU A 94 -2.10 48.97 -5.80
C LEU A 94 -0.91 49.91 -5.59
N MET A 95 0.33 49.44 -5.83
CA MET A 95 1.43 50.29 -6.30
C MET A 95 2.36 49.48 -7.24
N ASN A 96 3.00 50.18 -8.18
CA ASN A 96 3.52 49.63 -9.44
C ASN A 96 4.92 50.21 -9.74
N VAL A 97 5.92 49.38 -10.09
CA VAL A 97 7.24 49.86 -10.56
C VAL A 97 7.85 49.01 -11.68
N ARG A 98 8.28 49.71 -12.75
CA ARG A 98 9.03 49.33 -13.96
C ARG A 98 9.82 50.58 -14.43
N SER A 99 10.92 50.53 -15.20
CA SER A 99 11.83 49.46 -15.65
C SER A 99 13.13 50.11 -16.17
N ALA A 100 14.30 49.49 -15.97
CA ALA A 100 15.56 49.83 -16.67
C ALA A 100 16.56 48.66 -16.51
N GLU A 101 16.99 47.93 -17.55
CA GLU A 101 18.11 48.25 -18.49
C GLU A 101 19.48 48.22 -17.77
N GLY A 102 20.40 47.27 -18.00
CA GLY A 102 21.20 46.99 -19.22
C GLY A 102 22.65 47.50 -19.01
N PRO A 103 23.76 46.97 -19.62
CA PRO A 103 23.87 46.09 -20.80
C PRO A 103 24.90 44.91 -20.68
N VAL A 104 25.20 44.26 -21.81
CA VAL A 104 26.17 43.14 -22.03
C VAL A 104 27.45 43.65 -22.74
N PRO A 105 28.60 42.94 -22.68
CA PRO A 105 29.26 42.58 -23.95
C PRO A 105 29.85 41.16 -24.02
N SER A 106 29.95 40.63 -25.25
CA SER A 106 30.44 39.28 -25.60
C SER A 106 31.94 39.23 -25.93
N ASN A 107 32.55 38.03 -25.89
CA ASN A 107 33.54 37.47 -26.86
C ASN A 107 34.25 36.22 -26.26
N THR A 108 34.91 35.28 -26.96
CA THR A 108 34.74 34.64 -28.29
C THR A 108 35.77 33.50 -28.43
N GLY A 109 35.37 32.33 -28.94
CA GLY A 109 36.26 31.39 -29.69
C GLY A 109 37.01 30.28 -28.92
N GLY A 110 37.18 29.12 -29.59
CA GLY A 110 38.11 28.05 -29.17
C GLY A 110 37.64 26.62 -29.48
N THR A 111 37.97 26.07 -30.65
CA THR A 111 37.67 24.69 -31.05
C THR A 111 38.94 23.85 -31.23
N SER A 112 39.11 22.81 -30.42
CA SER A 112 39.95 21.61 -30.67
C SER A 112 39.70 20.61 -29.53
N GLY A 113 39.66 19.28 -29.70
CA GLY A 113 39.91 18.48 -30.90
C GLY A 113 41.30 17.86 -30.88
N GLU A 114 41.55 16.92 -29.96
CA GLU A 114 42.77 16.10 -29.92
C GLU A 114 42.46 14.60 -29.71
N TYR A 115 43.50 13.78 -29.86
CA TYR A 115 43.48 12.51 -30.57
C TYR A 115 44.04 11.35 -29.73
N SER A 116 43.80 10.11 -30.17
CA SER A 116 44.39 8.91 -29.57
C SER A 116 45.76 8.59 -30.16
N GLU A 117 46.77 8.46 -29.31
CA GLU A 117 48.03 7.78 -29.60
C GLU A 117 48.44 6.94 -28.39
N ASP A 118 48.09 5.65 -28.36
CA ASP A 118 49.10 4.58 -28.29
C ASP A 118 48.50 3.19 -28.59
N GLY A 119 49.28 2.32 -29.24
CA GLY A 119 48.80 1.06 -29.78
C GLY A 119 49.05 -0.15 -28.88
N ALA A 120 48.08 -0.54 -28.04
CA ALA A 120 48.10 -1.82 -27.33
C ALA A 120 46.71 -2.48 -27.25
N LEU A 121 46.55 -3.65 -27.89
CA LEU A 121 45.36 -4.49 -27.73
C LEU A 121 45.39 -5.18 -26.37
N LEU A 122 44.48 -4.80 -25.47
CA LEU A 122 44.15 -5.61 -24.29
C LEU A 122 42.64 -5.84 -24.19
N GLN A 123 42.29 -7.08 -24.56
CA GLN A 123 41.17 -7.92 -24.13
C GLN A 123 39.81 -7.25 -23.85
N ALA A 124 38.80 -7.76 -24.55
CA ALA A 124 37.40 -7.55 -24.24
C ALA A 124 37.13 -7.73 -22.75
N ASN A 125 36.65 -6.66 -22.10
CA ASN A 125 35.95 -6.78 -20.83
C ASN A 125 34.77 -7.73 -21.08
N GLN A 126 34.90 -8.94 -20.57
CA GLN A 126 33.81 -9.90 -20.53
C GLN A 126 32.63 -9.20 -19.87
N ILE A 127 31.50 -9.14 -20.57
CA ILE A 127 30.25 -8.69 -20.00
C ILE A 127 29.88 -9.74 -18.97
N THR A 128 30.28 -9.54 -17.71
CA THR A 128 29.81 -10.34 -16.59
C THR A 128 28.30 -10.27 -16.64
N ALA A 129 27.66 -11.41 -16.92
CA ALA A 129 26.21 -11.45 -17.03
C ALA A 129 25.64 -10.92 -15.72
N SER A 130 24.97 -9.75 -15.77
CA SER A 130 24.26 -9.22 -14.62
C SER A 130 23.28 -10.28 -14.17
N GLN A 131 23.60 -10.93 -13.05
CA GLN A 131 22.69 -11.88 -12.43
C GLN A 131 21.39 -11.13 -12.19
N SER A 132 20.27 -11.68 -12.66
CA SER A 132 18.96 -11.12 -12.36
C SER A 132 18.87 -10.93 -10.85
N PRO A 133 18.37 -9.78 -10.35
CA PRO A 133 18.29 -9.53 -8.91
C PRO A 133 17.64 -10.73 -8.22
N GLU A 134 18.27 -11.21 -7.15
CA GLU A 134 17.69 -12.28 -6.34
C GLU A 134 16.31 -11.81 -5.88
N PRO A 135 15.23 -12.61 -6.07
CA PRO A 135 13.89 -12.18 -5.72
C PRO A 135 13.82 -11.79 -4.25
N GLU A 136 13.38 -10.56 -3.95
CA GLU A 136 13.23 -10.15 -2.55
C GLU A 136 12.29 -11.13 -1.82
N PRO A 137 12.63 -11.54 -0.58
CA PRO A 137 11.81 -12.47 0.16
C PRO A 137 10.42 -11.89 0.40
N PRO A 138 9.35 -12.70 0.25
CA PRO A 138 7.98 -12.23 0.38
C PRO A 138 7.71 -11.64 1.76
N ILE A 139 6.88 -10.59 1.79
CA ILE A 139 6.43 -9.97 3.04
C ILE A 139 5.08 -10.59 3.43
N TYR A 140 5.04 -11.28 4.55
CA TYR A 140 3.83 -11.84 5.14
C TYR A 140 3.11 -10.78 5.97
N LEU A 141 1.79 -10.84 6.01
CA LEU A 141 1.05 -10.43 7.20
C LEU A 141 1.16 -11.55 8.24
N ALA A 142 1.34 -11.18 9.50
CA ALA A 142 1.59 -12.07 10.62
C ALA A 142 0.81 -11.64 11.86
N VAL A 143 0.65 -12.55 12.83
CA VAL A 143 0.08 -12.26 14.15
C VAL A 143 1.17 -12.45 15.20
N SER A 144 1.49 -11.37 15.92
CA SER A 144 2.42 -11.41 17.05
C SER A 144 1.81 -12.14 18.24
N ASP A 145 2.61 -12.53 19.24
CA ASP A 145 2.10 -13.20 20.45
C ASP A 145 1.12 -12.33 21.27
N GLY A 146 1.12 -11.01 21.04
CA GLY A 146 0.15 -10.07 21.61
C GLY A 146 -1.06 -9.76 20.71
N GLY A 147 -1.34 -10.61 19.70
CA GLY A 147 -2.49 -10.48 18.79
C GLY A 147 -2.36 -9.43 17.68
N TRP A 148 -1.41 -8.50 17.78
CA TRP A 148 -1.20 -7.46 16.78
C TRP A 148 -0.89 -8.06 15.40
N VAL A 149 -1.60 -7.59 14.39
CA VAL A 149 -1.32 -7.91 12.99
C VAL A 149 -0.15 -7.04 12.53
N HIS A 150 0.90 -7.63 11.99
CA HIS A 150 2.10 -6.91 11.53
C HIS A 150 2.67 -7.50 10.25
N LYS A 151 3.64 -6.81 9.64
CA LYS A 151 4.43 -7.36 8.53
C LYS A 151 5.67 -8.10 9.02
N THR A 152 6.09 -9.14 8.30
CA THR A 152 7.34 -9.88 8.57
C THR A 152 7.87 -10.55 7.30
N LYS A 153 9.15 -10.96 7.33
CA LYS A 153 9.75 -11.87 6.33
C LYS A 153 9.75 -13.33 6.80
N GLU A 154 9.36 -13.59 8.05
CA GLU A 154 9.38 -14.91 8.68
C GLU A 154 8.05 -15.64 8.47
N SER A 155 8.05 -16.64 7.58
CA SER A 155 6.86 -17.41 7.22
C SER A 155 6.21 -18.17 8.38
N GLY A 156 6.99 -18.51 9.43
CA GLY A 156 6.49 -19.22 10.62
C GLY A 156 5.47 -18.45 11.46
N TYR A 157 5.35 -17.13 11.27
CA TYR A 157 4.38 -16.27 11.96
C TYR A 157 3.22 -15.81 11.08
N ALA A 158 3.14 -16.29 9.83
CA ALA A 158 2.16 -15.84 8.86
C ALA A 158 0.71 -15.95 9.37
N TYR A 159 -0.07 -14.90 9.13
CA TYR A 159 -1.51 -14.89 9.39
C TYR A 159 -2.15 -15.88 8.41
N LEU A 160 -2.59 -17.02 8.97
CA LEU A 160 -3.44 -17.98 8.28
C LEU A 160 -4.90 -17.57 8.51
N ALA A 161 -5.57 -17.12 7.45
CA ALA A 161 -6.91 -16.55 7.49
C ALA A 161 -7.95 -17.44 6.78
N GLY A 162 -8.94 -17.91 7.52
CA GLY A 162 -10.19 -18.39 6.94
C GLY A 162 -11.07 -17.22 6.52
N ILE A 163 -11.67 -17.26 5.35
CA ILE A 163 -12.55 -16.18 4.87
C ILE A 163 -14.00 -16.53 5.21
N ALA A 164 -14.65 -15.70 6.02
CA ALA A 164 -16.04 -15.87 6.43
C ALA A 164 -16.92 -14.78 5.82
N ASP A 165 -18.17 -15.16 5.51
CA ASP A 165 -19.18 -14.25 4.96
C ASP A 165 -19.50 -13.11 5.94
N GLY A 166 -19.35 -11.86 5.49
CA GLY A 166 -19.53 -10.67 6.34
C GLY A 166 -20.80 -9.86 6.08
N GLY A 167 -21.62 -10.29 5.10
CA GLY A 167 -22.81 -9.55 4.66
C GLY A 167 -23.90 -10.44 4.08
N SER A 168 -24.72 -9.89 3.18
CA SER A 168 -25.91 -10.55 2.62
C SER A 168 -25.63 -11.62 1.55
N SER A 169 -24.37 -11.89 1.22
CA SER A 169 -23.98 -12.78 0.13
C SER A 169 -22.71 -13.55 0.48
N LYS A 170 -22.59 -14.77 -0.04
CA LYS A 170 -21.42 -15.62 0.20
C LYS A 170 -20.18 -15.08 -0.52
N PHE A 171 -19.02 -15.28 0.11
CA PHE A 171 -17.73 -15.08 -0.52
C PHE A 171 -17.56 -16.04 -1.70
N SER A 172 -17.00 -15.54 -2.81
CA SER A 172 -16.56 -16.32 -3.95
C SER A 172 -15.34 -15.68 -4.61
N ILE A 173 -14.37 -16.49 -5.02
CA ILE A 173 -13.20 -16.03 -5.76
C ILE A 173 -13.60 -15.51 -7.15
N ASP A 174 -14.64 -16.08 -7.75
CA ASP A 174 -15.09 -15.74 -9.11
C ASP A 174 -15.81 -14.38 -9.19
N ARG A 175 -16.20 -13.79 -8.05
CA ARG A 175 -16.84 -12.47 -7.99
C ARG A 175 -15.85 -11.34 -8.22
N THR A 176 -16.22 -10.42 -9.10
CA THR A 176 -15.43 -9.23 -9.48
C THR A 176 -15.84 -7.97 -8.71
N ASP A 177 -17.00 -7.97 -8.07
CA ASP A 177 -17.48 -6.89 -7.21
C ASP A 177 -16.84 -6.95 -5.82
N ALA A 178 -16.96 -5.87 -5.05
CA ALA A 178 -16.46 -5.80 -3.69
C ALA A 178 -17.30 -6.67 -2.76
N GLN A 179 -16.66 -7.50 -1.94
CA GLN A 179 -17.28 -8.47 -1.05
C GLN A 179 -17.04 -8.06 0.41
N GLU A 180 -18.09 -8.19 1.23
CA GLU A 180 -18.01 -7.95 2.67
C GLU A 180 -17.63 -9.26 3.38
N VAL A 181 -16.48 -9.29 4.05
CA VAL A 181 -15.90 -10.50 4.64
C VAL A 181 -15.31 -10.25 6.02
N TYR A 182 -15.25 -11.29 6.83
CA TYR A 182 -14.38 -11.36 8.01
C TYR A 182 -13.20 -12.29 7.72
N LEU A 183 -12.01 -11.95 8.22
CA LEU A 183 -10.82 -12.79 8.15
C LEU A 183 -10.62 -13.47 9.50
N LYS A 184 -10.84 -14.78 9.58
CA LYS A 184 -10.73 -15.58 10.81
C LYS A 184 -9.30 -16.10 10.98
N SER A 185 -8.62 -15.67 12.03
CA SER A 185 -7.30 -16.19 12.39
C SER A 185 -7.40 -17.67 12.73
N TRP A 186 -6.59 -18.51 12.07
CA TRP A 186 -6.41 -19.90 12.46
C TRP A 186 -5.76 -20.03 13.84
N ARG A 187 -4.94 -19.06 14.27
CA ARG A 187 -4.22 -19.13 15.56
C ARG A 187 -5.14 -18.89 16.75
N SER A 188 -5.83 -17.75 16.78
CA SER A 188 -6.74 -17.36 17.89
C SER A 188 -8.17 -17.88 17.73
N LYS A 189 -8.57 -18.27 16.51
CA LYS A 189 -9.95 -18.56 16.10
C LYS A 189 -10.91 -17.36 16.19
N ASN A 190 -10.41 -16.15 16.43
CA ASN A 190 -11.16 -14.90 16.34
C ASN A 190 -11.16 -14.36 14.90
N PHE A 191 -12.01 -13.39 14.60
CA PHE A 191 -11.85 -12.57 13.40
C PHE A 191 -10.74 -11.54 13.60
N MET A 192 -10.21 -10.98 12.52
CA MET A 192 -9.42 -9.76 12.55
C MET A 192 -10.29 -8.63 13.07
N GLN A 193 -9.74 -7.79 13.94
CA GLN A 193 -10.44 -6.79 14.73
C GLN A 193 -9.73 -5.44 14.65
N THR A 194 -10.47 -4.36 14.91
CA THR A 194 -9.91 -3.04 15.20
C THR A 194 -9.80 -2.83 16.71
N TYR A 195 -8.68 -2.27 17.18
CA TYR A 195 -8.44 -2.04 18.60
C TYR A 195 -7.67 -0.74 18.85
N LYS A 196 -7.84 -0.19 20.07
CA LYS A 196 -7.30 1.11 20.53
C LYS A 196 -7.47 2.21 19.46
N ARG A 197 -8.73 2.46 19.06
CA ARG A 197 -9.06 3.62 18.23
C ARG A 197 -8.60 4.90 18.91
N GLN A 198 -7.92 5.76 18.15
CA GLN A 198 -7.54 7.10 18.55
C GLN A 198 -8.07 8.11 17.53
N ASP A 199 -8.90 9.03 18.00
CA ASP A 199 -9.46 10.15 17.25
C ASP A 199 -8.67 11.44 17.52
N PHE A 200 -8.58 12.32 16.51
CA PHE A 200 -7.78 13.55 16.55
C PHE A 200 -8.62 14.78 16.19
N PRO A 201 -8.16 16.00 16.57
CA PRO A 201 -8.75 17.25 16.09
C PRO A 201 -8.80 17.28 14.56
N GLY A 202 -9.95 17.69 14.01
CA GLY A 202 -10.21 17.65 12.56
C GLY A 202 -10.87 16.35 12.06
N GLY A 203 -11.12 15.38 12.95
CA GLY A 203 -11.89 14.17 12.62
C GLY A 203 -11.07 13.06 11.95
N SER A 204 -9.75 13.21 11.85
CA SER A 204 -8.86 12.11 11.50
C SER A 204 -8.76 11.11 12.64
N TRP A 205 -8.55 9.84 12.32
CA TRP A 205 -8.47 8.76 13.30
C TRP A 205 -7.68 7.56 12.77
N PHE A 206 -7.13 6.77 13.69
CA PHE A 206 -6.62 5.43 13.36
C PHE A 206 -6.99 4.41 14.43
N ALA A 207 -6.94 3.13 14.08
CA ALA A 207 -7.00 2.01 15.01
C ALA A 207 -5.98 0.95 14.57
N TRP A 208 -5.46 0.19 15.52
CA TRP A 208 -4.58 -0.95 15.22
C TRP A 208 -5.41 -2.15 14.78
N MET A 209 -4.86 -2.99 13.92
CA MET A 209 -5.43 -4.28 13.55
C MET A 209 -4.85 -5.38 14.46
N THR A 210 -5.72 -6.23 14.98
CA THR A 210 -5.39 -7.31 15.93
C THR A 210 -6.27 -8.53 15.63
N ASP A 211 -5.95 -9.69 16.20
CA ASP A 211 -6.87 -10.83 16.30
C ASP A 211 -7.30 -11.16 17.74
N CYS A 212 -7.01 -10.26 18.70
CA CYS A 212 -7.53 -10.31 20.07
C CYS A 212 -7.92 -8.93 20.62
N ASP A 213 -8.82 -8.93 21.60
CA ASP A 213 -9.19 -7.78 22.45
C ASP A 213 -9.78 -6.54 21.74
N GLY A 214 -10.18 -6.67 20.47
CA GLY A 214 -10.78 -5.61 19.65
C GLY A 214 -12.26 -5.82 19.31
N THR A 215 -12.74 -5.03 18.35
CA THR A 215 -14.05 -5.18 17.70
C THR A 215 -13.87 -5.72 16.29
N ASP A 216 -14.57 -6.81 15.95
CA ASP A 216 -14.47 -7.50 14.66
C ASP A 216 -14.53 -6.53 13.46
N ALA A 217 -13.48 -6.58 12.64
CA ALA A 217 -13.32 -5.75 11.46
C ALA A 217 -14.07 -6.39 10.29
N LEU A 218 -15.23 -5.82 9.95
CA LEU A 218 -15.90 -6.14 8.69
C LEU A 218 -15.14 -5.47 7.54
N LEU A 219 -14.55 -6.29 6.67
CA LEU A 219 -13.63 -5.86 5.63
C LEU A 219 -14.31 -5.84 4.26
N LYS A 220 -13.88 -4.90 3.42
CA LYS A 220 -14.23 -4.81 2.01
C LYS A 220 -13.08 -5.38 1.19
N LEU A 221 -13.27 -6.58 0.66
CA LEU A 221 -12.30 -7.30 -0.16
C LEU A 221 -12.70 -7.19 -1.64
N THR A 222 -11.82 -6.71 -2.51
CA THR A 222 -12.06 -6.66 -3.97
C THR A 222 -10.98 -7.42 -4.71
N ILE A 223 -11.35 -8.49 -5.42
CA ILE A 223 -10.40 -9.36 -6.12
C ILE A 223 -9.97 -8.71 -7.44
N ILE A 224 -8.67 -8.42 -7.57
CA ILE A 224 -8.07 -7.74 -8.72
C ILE A 224 -7.25 -8.66 -9.63
N GLU A 225 -6.73 -9.79 -9.13
CA GLU A 225 -6.14 -10.85 -9.95
C GLU A 225 -6.58 -12.22 -9.44
N ARG A 226 -6.71 -13.18 -10.35
CA ARG A 226 -6.92 -14.62 -10.08
C ARG A 226 -5.84 -15.40 -10.81
N TYR A 227 -5.50 -16.59 -10.35
CA TYR A 227 -4.42 -17.38 -10.96
C TYR A 227 -4.92 -18.72 -11.54
N ASN A 228 -4.22 -19.20 -12.56
CA ASN A 228 -4.32 -20.54 -13.13
C ASN A 228 -3.47 -21.54 -12.33
N ALA A 229 -3.58 -22.84 -12.66
CA ALA A 229 -2.83 -23.89 -11.99
C ALA A 229 -1.31 -23.75 -12.15
N ASP A 230 -0.85 -23.16 -13.26
CA ASP A 230 0.57 -22.84 -13.47
C ASP A 230 1.05 -21.61 -12.66
N GLY A 231 0.13 -20.82 -12.10
CA GLY A 231 0.40 -19.56 -11.40
C GLY A 231 0.30 -18.31 -12.29
N SER A 232 -0.01 -18.45 -13.58
CA SER A 232 -0.26 -17.31 -14.48
C SER A 232 -1.57 -16.59 -14.13
N VAL A 233 -1.65 -15.29 -14.40
CA VAL A 233 -2.87 -14.50 -14.17
C VAL A 233 -3.96 -14.93 -15.15
N LYS A 234 -5.15 -15.27 -14.63
CA LYS A 234 -6.38 -15.47 -15.40
C LYS A 234 -6.79 -14.16 -16.07
N LYS A 235 -6.93 -14.19 -17.38
CA LYS A 235 -7.38 -13.06 -18.23
C LYS A 235 -8.90 -12.97 -18.28
#